data_AF-A0A0M8WM06-F1
#
_entry.id   AF-A0A0M8WM06-F1
#
_cell.length_a   1.000
_cell.length_b   1.000
_cell.length_c   1.000
_cell.angle_alpha   90.00
_cell.angle_beta   90.00
_cell.angle_gamma   90.00
#
_symmetry.space_group_name_H-M   'P 1'
#
loop_
_entity.id
_entity.type
_entity.pdbx_description
1 polymer ?
#
loop_
_entity_poly.entity_id
_entity_poly.type
_entity_poly.pdbx_seq_one_letter_code
_entity_poly.pdbx_strand_id
1 'polypeptide(L)'
;MALNSLGGALRQVRRFEDAIHAHTQAADVARELGDRHSEGAALNNLGGALQEVRRFEDAIHAHTQAATAFRELGDRHSESTALTAWAITHNERWLRRR
;
A
#
# COMPACT_ATOMS: atom_id res chain seq x y z
N MET A 1 -8.81 -2.18 -13.80
CA MET A 1 -8.77 -0.70 -13.72
C MET A 1 -9.80 -0.10 -12.75
N ALA A 2 -11.00 -0.66 -12.58
CA ALA A 2 -12.04 -0.08 -11.70
C ALA A 2 -11.70 -0.04 -10.19
N LEU A 3 -10.95 -1.02 -9.67
CA LEU A 3 -10.61 -1.08 -8.23
C LEU A 3 -9.59 -0.01 -7.79
N ASN A 4 -8.63 0.33 -8.65
CA ASN A 4 -7.68 1.42 -8.38
C ASN A 4 -8.37 2.78 -8.33
N SER A 5 -9.37 3.01 -9.20
CA SER A 5 -10.15 4.25 -9.20
C SER A 5 -11.09 4.35 -7.99
N LEU A 6 -11.64 3.23 -7.52
CA LEU A 6 -12.49 3.18 -6.33
C LEU A 6 -11.70 3.49 -5.04
N GLY A 7 -10.47 2.96 -4.94
CA GLY A 7 -9.56 3.27 -3.82
C GLY A 7 -9.25 4.76 -3.69
N GLY A 8 -9.04 5.44 -4.83
CA GLY A 8 -8.85 6.90 -4.85
C GLY A 8 -10.09 7.70 -4.43
N ALA A 9 -11.29 7.26 -4.83
CA ALA A 9 -12.56 7.91 -4.47
C ALA A 9 -12.92 7.76 -2.98
N LEU A 10 -12.65 6.60 -2.37
CA LEU A 10 -12.91 6.37 -0.94
C LEU A 10 -11.98 7.20 -0.03
N ARG A 11 -10.76 7.51 -0.51
CA ARG A 11 -9.80 8.39 0.17
C ARG A 11 -10.33 9.82 0.38
N GLN A 12 -11.25 10.29 -0.47
CA GLN A 12 -11.86 11.62 -0.38
C GLN A 12 -13.01 11.71 0.65
N VAL A 13 -13.60 10.58 1.07
CA VAL A 13 -14.81 10.55 1.93
C VAL A 13 -14.47 10.28 3.40
N ARG A 14 -13.18 10.29 3.78
CA ARG A 14 -12.70 9.81 5.10
C ARG A 14 -13.08 8.36 5.42
N ARG A 15 -13.46 7.56 4.41
CA ARG A 15 -13.71 6.12 4.52
C ARG A 15 -12.40 5.34 4.39
N PHE A 16 -11.37 5.79 5.12
CA PHE A 16 -10.05 5.19 5.04
C PHE A 16 -10.04 3.75 5.57
N GLU A 17 -10.88 3.45 6.57
CA GLU A 17 -11.03 2.08 7.09
C GLU A 17 -11.64 1.14 6.05
N ASP A 18 -12.63 1.59 5.28
CA ASP A 18 -13.19 0.80 4.18
C ASP A 18 -12.18 0.62 3.04
N ALA A 19 -11.38 1.65 2.73
CA ALA A 19 -10.31 1.55 1.75
C ALA A 19 -9.22 0.55 2.20
N ILE A 20 -8.87 0.57 3.49
CA ILE A 20 -7.96 -0.41 4.09
C ILE A 20 -8.52 -1.81 3.90
N HIS A 21 -9.78 -2.06 4.27
CA HIS A 21 -10.41 -3.37 4.11
C HIS A 21 -10.42 -3.82 2.65
N ALA A 22 -10.82 -2.94 1.73
CA ALA A 22 -10.88 -3.26 0.30
C ALA A 22 -9.50 -3.56 -0.30
N HIS A 23 -8.47 -2.79 0.07
CA HIS A 23 -7.10 -3.03 -0.40
C HIS A 23 -6.47 -4.29 0.21
N THR A 24 -6.76 -4.60 1.47
CA THR A 24 -6.35 -5.87 2.09
C THR A 24 -6.97 -7.05 1.35
N GLN A 25 -8.29 -7.04 1.12
CA GLN A 25 -8.95 -8.12 0.37
C GLN A 25 -8.41 -8.24 -1.06
N ALA A 26 -8.16 -7.12 -1.74
CA ALA A 26 -7.58 -7.15 -3.08
C ALA A 26 -6.17 -7.75 -3.10
N ALA A 27 -5.34 -7.45 -2.10
CA ALA A 27 -4.01 -8.02 -1.96
C ALA A 27 -4.06 -9.53 -1.71
N ASP A 28 -4.95 -9.99 -0.82
CA ASP A 28 -5.11 -11.41 -0.51
C ASP A 28 -5.61 -12.20 -1.72
N VAL A 29 -6.61 -11.70 -2.44
CA VAL A 29 -7.09 -12.33 -3.68
C VAL A 29 -6.00 -12.37 -4.74
N ALA A 30 -5.26 -11.28 -4.93
CA ALA A 30 -4.16 -11.25 -5.90
C ALA A 30 -3.05 -12.26 -5.53
N ARG A 31 -2.75 -12.41 -4.23
CA ARG A 31 -1.81 -13.42 -3.73
C ARG A 31 -2.32 -14.84 -3.99
N GLU A 32 -3.59 -15.13 -3.73
CA GLU A 32 -4.21 -16.43 -3.99
C GLU A 32 -4.20 -16.79 -5.49
N LEU A 33 -4.37 -15.78 -6.36
CA LEU A 33 -4.31 -15.94 -7.81
C LEU A 33 -2.86 -15.98 -8.36
N GLY A 34 -1.86 -15.73 -7.52
CA GLY A 34 -0.45 -15.64 -7.94
C GLY A 34 -0.12 -14.38 -8.75
N ASP A 35 -1.02 -13.40 -8.82
CA ASP A 35 -0.79 -12.12 -9.49
C ASP A 35 -0.02 -11.16 -8.58
N ARG A 36 1.30 -11.31 -8.59
CA ARG A 36 2.21 -10.48 -7.78
C ARG A 36 2.17 -9.00 -8.14
N HIS A 37 1.78 -8.64 -9.36
CA HIS A 37 1.77 -7.25 -9.80
C HIS A 37 0.57 -6.54 -9.17
N SER A 38 -0.60 -7.19 -9.24
CA SER A 38 -1.81 -6.71 -8.58
C SER A 38 -1.68 -6.75 -7.05
N GLU A 39 -1.00 -7.75 -6.49
CA GLU A 39 -0.70 -7.81 -5.06
C GLU A 39 0.14 -6.59 -4.63
N GLY A 40 1.23 -6.31 -5.33
CA GLY A 40 2.10 -5.16 -5.03
C GLY A 40 1.37 -3.83 -5.14
N ALA A 41 0.53 -3.65 -6.18
CA ALA A 41 -0.26 -2.44 -6.35
C ALA A 41 -1.29 -2.25 -5.23
N ALA A 42 -1.99 -3.31 -4.83
CA ALA A 42 -2.96 -3.28 -3.74
C ALA A 42 -2.29 -2.96 -2.40
N LEU A 43 -1.15 -3.58 -2.11
CA LEU A 43 -0.37 -3.33 -0.90
C LEU A 43 0.19 -1.90 -0.84
N ASN A 44 0.62 -1.35 -1.97
CA ASN A 44 1.09 0.04 -2.02
C ASN A 44 -0.05 1.04 -1.72
N ASN A 45 -1.25 0.78 -2.24
CA ASN A 45 -2.43 1.60 -1.94
C ASN A 45 -2.90 1.43 -0.48
N LEU A 46 -2.81 0.21 0.06
CA LEU A 46 -3.06 -0.07 1.47
C LEU A 46 -2.13 0.75 2.38
N GLY A 47 -0.83 0.79 2.06
CA GLY A 47 0.15 1.58 2.80
C GLY A 47 -0.19 3.07 2.82
N GLY A 48 -0.61 3.62 1.68
CA GLY A 48 -1.10 5.00 1.59
C GLY A 48 -2.34 5.26 2.45
N ALA A 49 -3.33 4.36 2.43
CA ALA A 49 -4.53 4.51 3.25
C ALA A 49 -4.23 4.41 4.77
N LEU A 50 -3.30 3.53 5.15
CA LEU A 50 -2.84 3.38 6.54
C LEU A 50 -2.07 4.61 7.03
N GLN A 51 -1.29 5.26 6.16
CA GLN A 51 -0.61 6.52 6.49
C GLN A 51 -1.61 7.63 6.83
N GLU A 52 -2.70 7.76 6.07
CA GLU A 52 -3.75 8.76 6.30
C GLU A 52 -4.46 8.60 7.65
N VAL A 53 -4.61 7.35 8.14
CA VAL A 53 -5.15 7.05 9.48
C VAL A 53 -4.08 6.97 10.57
N ARG A 54 -2.82 7.37 10.26
CA ARG A 54 -1.66 7.36 11.17
C ARG A 54 -1.25 5.99 11.71
N ARG A 55 -1.63 4.91 11.01
CA ARG A 55 -1.18 3.54 11.29
C ARG A 55 0.15 3.27 10.60
N PHE A 56 1.18 4.01 11.00
CA PHE A 56 2.46 4.04 10.31
C PHE A 56 3.20 2.70 10.29
N GLU A 57 3.08 1.88 11.35
CA GLU A 57 3.73 0.56 11.41
C GLU A 57 3.13 -0.40 10.39
N ASP A 58 1.80 -0.42 10.28
CA ASP A 58 1.09 -1.22 9.28
C ASP A 58 1.39 -0.72 7.86
N ALA A 59 1.46 0.60 7.66
CA ALA A 59 1.80 1.21 6.38
C ALA A 59 3.21 0.83 5.89
N ILE A 60 4.20 0.89 6.81
CA ILE A 60 5.58 0.44 6.57
C ILE A 60 5.59 -1.03 6.13
N HIS A 61 4.82 -1.88 6.81
CA HIS A 61 4.74 -3.30 6.47
C HIS A 61 4.13 -3.51 5.08
N ALA A 62 3.02 -2.82 4.76
CA ALA A 62 2.37 -2.90 3.46
C ALA A 62 3.28 -2.43 2.32
N HIS A 63 3.98 -1.30 2.47
CA HIS A 63 4.94 -0.82 1.46
C HIS A 63 6.14 -1.76 1.30
N THR A 64 6.61 -2.38 2.37
CA THR A 64 7.69 -3.39 2.29
C THR A 64 7.25 -4.61 1.50
N GLN A 65 6.05 -5.13 1.78
CA GLN A 65 5.51 -6.27 1.03
C GLN A 65 5.27 -5.92 -0.44
N ALA A 66 4.79 -4.71 -0.74
CA ALA A 66 4.64 -4.22 -2.11
C ALA A 66 5.99 -4.20 -2.86
N ALA A 67 7.04 -3.66 -2.23
CA ALA A 67 8.38 -3.64 -2.81
C ALA A 67 8.92 -5.05 -3.09
N THR A 68 8.68 -6.01 -2.19
CA THR A 68 9.05 -7.41 -2.40
C THR A 68 8.30 -8.01 -3.60
N ALA A 69 6.99 -7.79 -3.71
CA ALA A 69 6.18 -8.30 -4.83
C ALA A 69 6.67 -7.73 -6.19
N PHE A 70 6.97 -6.44 -6.26
CA PHE A 70 7.54 -5.83 -7.47
C PHE A 70 8.96 -6.31 -7.78
N ARG A 71 9.78 -6.55 -6.75
CA ARG A 71 11.12 -7.12 -6.90
C ARG A 71 11.07 -8.53 -7.48
N GLU A 72 10.15 -9.37 -7.01
CA GLU A 72 9.93 -10.73 -7.53
C GLU A 72 9.58 -10.72 -9.03
N LEU A 73 8.92 -9.67 -9.50
CA LEU A 73 8.59 -9.46 -10.91
C LEU A 73 9.70 -8.77 -11.72
N GLY A 74 10.76 -8.30 -11.08
CA GLY A 74 11.78 -7.47 -11.72
C GLY A 74 11.32 -6.05 -12.07
N ASP A 75 10.16 -5.61 -11.59
CA ASP A 75 9.66 -4.25 -11.80
C ASP A 75 10.33 -3.26 -10.85
N ARG A 76 11.49 -2.76 -11.29
CA ARG A 76 12.30 -1.80 -10.52
C ARG A 76 11.61 -0.45 -10.32
N HIS A 77 10.73 -0.04 -11.24
CA HIS A 77 10.07 1.26 -11.15
C HIS A 77 9.02 1.24 -10.04
N SER A 78 8.19 0.21 -10.01
CA SER A 78 7.19 0.02 -8.97
C SER A 78 7.84 -0.31 -7.62
N GLU A 79 8.93 -1.08 -7.60
CA GLU A 79 9.76 -1.30 -6.40
C GLU A 79 10.26 0.02 -5.82
N SER A 80 10.87 0.89 -6.64
CA SER A 80 11.37 2.19 -6.19
C SER A 80 10.25 3.06 -5.63
N THR A 81 9.07 3.05 -6.26
CA THR A 81 7.91 3.82 -5.79
C THR A 81 7.45 3.37 -4.40
N ALA A 82 7.35 2.06 -4.19
CA ALA A 82 6.99 1.48 -2.90
C ALA A 82 8.04 1.82 -1.80
N LEU A 83 9.33 1.79 -2.14
CA LEU A 83 10.41 2.16 -1.22
C LEU A 83 10.43 3.66 -0.88
N THR A 84 10.12 4.54 -1.85
CA THR A 84 9.97 5.97 -1.57
C THR A 84 8.80 6.23 -0.63
N ALA A 85 7.65 5.58 -0.86
CA ALA A 85 6.50 5.67 0.04
C ALA A 85 6.84 5.18 1.44
N TRP A 86 7.51 4.02 1.56
CA TRP A 86 8.04 3.51 2.82
C TRP A 86 8.93 4.53 3.55
N ALA A 87 9.87 5.17 2.85
CA ALA A 87 10.79 6.14 3.44
C ALA A 87 10.05 7.37 3.99
N ILE A 88 9.03 7.84 3.29
CA ILE A 88 8.16 8.95 3.73
C ILE A 88 7.43 8.54 5.03
N THR A 89 6.75 7.40 5.02
CA THR A 89 6.00 6.90 6.19
C THR A 89 6.92 6.68 7.40
N HIS A 90 8.13 6.17 7.16
CA HIS A 90 9.12 5.94 8.22
C HIS A 90 9.60 7.25 8.84
N ASN A 91 9.86 8.28 8.02
CA ASN A 91 10.25 9.60 8.49
C ASN A 91 9.11 10.29 9.28
N GLU A 92 7.86 10.19 8.81
CA GLU A 92 6.69 10.72 9.52
C GLU A 92 6.50 10.08 10.89
N ARG A 93 6.71 8.75 10.99
CA ARG A 93 6.70 8.03 12.27
C ARG A 93 7.78 8.55 13.22
N TRP A 94 8.99 8.79 12.71
CA TRP A 94 10.13 9.22 13.51
C TRP A 94 9.96 10.66 14.04
N LEU A 95 9.50 11.59 13.18
CA LEU A 95 9.25 12.98 13.55
C LEU A 95 8.18 13.16 14.63
N ARG A 96 7.25 12.22 14.78
CA ARG A 96 6.21 12.27 15.83
C ARG A 96 6.62 11.62 17.15
N ARG A 97 7.74 10.89 17.18
CA ARG A 97 8.29 10.31 18.42
C ARG A 97 9.31 11.22 19.12
N ARG A 98 9.55 12.41 18.58
CA ARG A 98 10.45 13.44 19.10
C ARG A 98 9.67 14.66 19.56
#